data_AF-A0A5J4KRU5-F1
#
_entry.id   AF-A0A5J4KRU5-F1
#
_cell.length_a   1.000
_cell.length_b   1.000
_cell.length_c   1.000
_cell.angle_alpha   90.00
_cell.angle_beta   90.00
_cell.angle_gamma   90.00
#
_symmetry.space_group_name_H-M   'P 1'
#
loop_
_entity.id
_entity.type
_entity.pdbx_description
1 polymer ?
#
loop_
_entity_poly.entity_id
_entity_poly.type
_entity_poly.pdbx_seq_one_letter_code
_entity_poly.pdbx_strand_id
1 'polypeptide(L)'
;MVTALKVTSKSVDNTQRKSAQEMLASIQSWQHWDEIGLVVAKEYYVTSKDFAVALPEYQKFLCLAVMGYEGLGMYSNLVDMLWHGHILTTVLYAEFCTSILGKFVHHIPNTAVMVSEEEWKTCRSCRNCSISCKFCSGGGSGGSKETFIAAYQAAFGPISPVWELSQSDGIAC
;
A
#
# COMPACT_ATOMS: atom_id res chain seq x y z
N MET A 1 -3.22 -7.44 43.84
CA MET A 1 -2.41 -6.42 43.12
C MET A 1 -1.99 -7.02 41.79
N VAL A 2 -2.63 -6.63 40.69
CA VAL A 2 -2.27 -7.09 39.35
C VAL A 2 -1.26 -6.09 38.80
N THR A 3 0.00 -6.51 38.66
CA THR A 3 1.07 -5.67 38.14
C THR A 3 0.84 -5.47 36.64
N ALA A 4 0.44 -4.25 36.24
CA ALA A 4 0.38 -3.88 34.84
C ALA A 4 1.80 -3.90 34.24
N LEU A 5 2.07 -4.87 33.37
CA LEU A 5 3.31 -4.92 32.58
C LEU A 5 3.39 -3.68 31.70
N LYS A 6 4.36 -2.80 31.96
CA LYS A 6 4.68 -1.66 31.09
C LYS A 6 5.30 -2.19 29.80
N VAL A 7 4.52 -2.32 28.74
CA VAL A 7 5.03 -2.55 27.39
C VAL A 7 5.86 -1.32 26.98
N THR A 8 7.09 -1.52 26.54
CA THR A 8 8.02 -0.44 26.14
C THR A 8 7.93 -0.14 24.65
N SER A 9 8.31 1.07 24.21
CA SER A 9 8.30 1.44 22.78
C SER A 9 9.12 0.49 21.90
N LYS A 10 10.25 -0.05 22.40
CA LYS A 10 11.08 -1.05 21.70
C LYS A 10 10.36 -2.39 21.50
N SER A 11 9.60 -2.86 22.49
CA SER A 11 8.82 -4.10 22.35
C SER A 11 7.62 -3.93 21.41
N VAL A 12 7.02 -2.73 21.36
CA VAL A 12 5.95 -2.41 20.39
C VAL A 12 6.52 -2.37 18.97
N ASP A 13 7.67 -1.71 18.75
CA ASP A 13 8.34 -1.66 17.44
C ASP A 13 8.71 -3.05 16.91
N ASN A 14 9.25 -3.93 17.77
CA ASN A 14 9.56 -5.30 17.38
C ASN A 14 8.32 -6.15 17.06
N THR A 15 7.20 -5.91 17.76
CA THR A 15 5.94 -6.61 17.48
C THR A 15 5.37 -6.17 16.14
N GLN A 16 5.33 -4.86 15.88
CA GLN A 16 4.85 -4.29 14.62
C GLN A 16 5.66 -4.80 13.41
N ARG A 17 6.99 -4.82 13.54
CA ARG A 17 7.89 -5.35 12.50
C ARG A 17 7.64 -6.83 12.21
N LYS A 18 7.44 -7.63 13.26
CA LYS A 18 7.11 -9.06 13.10
C LYS A 18 5.78 -9.24 12.38
N SER A 19 4.74 -8.50 12.75
CA SER A 19 3.44 -8.55 12.06
C SER A 19 3.53 -8.09 10.60
N ALA A 20 4.36 -7.08 10.30
CA ALA A 20 4.60 -6.66 8.93
C ALA A 20 5.28 -7.76 8.09
N GLN A 21 6.24 -8.48 8.67
CA GLN A 21 6.90 -9.60 8.00
C GLN A 21 5.95 -10.77 7.72
N GLU A 22 5.07 -11.10 8.66
CA GLU A 22 4.06 -12.16 8.48
C GLU A 22 3.05 -11.79 7.38
N MET A 23 2.55 -10.55 7.38
CA MET A 23 1.65 -10.05 6.34
C MET A 23 2.35 -10.00 4.97
N LEU A 24 3.58 -9.51 4.90
CA LEU A 24 4.35 -9.47 3.66
C LEU A 24 4.59 -10.89 3.11
N ALA A 25 4.89 -11.87 3.97
CA ALA A 25 5.06 -13.26 3.55
C ALA A 25 3.76 -13.83 2.95
N SER A 26 2.60 -13.50 3.52
CA SER A 26 1.29 -13.90 2.96
C SER A 26 1.00 -13.22 1.63
N ILE A 27 1.43 -11.97 1.43
CA ILE A 27 1.32 -11.27 0.14
C ILE A 27 2.22 -11.93 -0.91
N GLN A 28 3.45 -12.26 -0.52
CA GLN A 28 4.46 -12.85 -1.40
C GLN A 28 4.13 -14.27 -1.84
N SER A 29 3.38 -15.03 -1.03
CA SER A 29 2.99 -16.40 -1.36
C SER A 29 1.84 -16.51 -2.36
N TRP A 30 1.22 -15.40 -2.77
CA TRP A 30 0.16 -15.42 -3.78
C TRP A 30 0.72 -15.90 -5.13
N GLN A 31 0.07 -16.90 -5.70
CA GLN A 31 0.60 -17.66 -6.84
C GLN A 31 0.52 -16.92 -8.19
N HIS A 32 -0.20 -15.79 -8.26
CA HIS A 32 -0.55 -15.14 -9.52
C HIS A 32 0.29 -13.90 -9.86
N TRP A 33 1.47 -13.76 -9.24
CA TRP A 33 2.35 -12.62 -9.51
C TRP A 33 2.89 -12.62 -10.96
N ASP A 34 3.05 -13.78 -11.58
CA ASP A 34 3.50 -13.89 -12.96
C ASP A 34 2.48 -13.32 -13.95
N GLU A 35 1.18 -13.54 -13.69
CA GLU A 35 0.08 -12.97 -14.46
C GLU A 35 0.07 -11.44 -14.38
N ILE A 36 0.39 -10.88 -13.21
CA ILE A 36 0.53 -9.43 -13.08
C ILE A 36 1.71 -8.94 -13.91
N GLY A 37 2.83 -9.66 -13.90
CA GLY A 37 3.99 -9.41 -14.75
C GLY A 37 3.63 -9.34 -16.25
N LEU A 38 2.80 -10.27 -16.73
CA LEU A 38 2.33 -10.28 -18.12
C LEU A 38 1.43 -9.08 -18.44
N VAL A 39 0.56 -8.69 -17.52
CA VAL A 39 -0.35 -7.55 -17.72
C VAL A 39 0.42 -6.24 -17.74
N VAL A 40 1.34 -6.00 -16.80
CA VAL A 40 2.11 -4.75 -16.75
C VAL A 40 3.08 -4.62 -17.93
N ALA A 41 3.60 -5.73 -18.42
CA ALA A 41 4.40 -5.74 -19.65
C ALA A 41 3.57 -5.34 -20.87
N LYS A 42 2.30 -5.76 -20.95
CA LYS A 42 1.40 -5.44 -22.05
C LYS A 42 0.84 -4.01 -21.99
N GLU A 43 0.33 -3.61 -20.83
CA GLU A 43 -0.44 -2.37 -20.69
C GLU A 43 0.45 -1.15 -20.40
N TYR A 44 1.59 -1.37 -19.73
CA TYR A 44 2.48 -0.30 -19.26
C TYR A 44 3.91 -0.44 -19.79
N TYR A 45 4.19 -1.42 -20.65
CA TYR A 45 5.52 -1.68 -21.22
C TYR A 45 6.60 -1.92 -20.16
N VAL A 46 6.23 -2.41 -18.97
CA VAL A 46 7.16 -2.74 -17.89
C VAL A 46 8.03 -3.93 -18.30
N THR A 47 9.35 -3.77 -18.25
CA THR A 47 10.27 -4.86 -18.59
C THR A 47 10.35 -5.89 -17.46
N SER A 48 10.78 -7.12 -17.76
CA SER A 48 10.99 -8.15 -16.71
C SER A 48 12.00 -7.71 -15.64
N LYS A 49 12.99 -6.89 -16.02
CA LYS A 49 13.96 -6.31 -15.09
C LYS A 49 13.29 -5.31 -14.15
N ASP A 50 12.48 -4.41 -14.69
CA ASP A 50 11.78 -3.40 -13.90
C ASP A 50 10.73 -4.04 -12.99
N PHE A 51 10.00 -5.06 -13.50
CA PHE A 51 9.09 -5.86 -12.69
C PHE A 51 9.79 -6.53 -11.51
N ALA A 52 10.94 -7.17 -11.73
CA ALA A 52 11.71 -7.82 -10.66
C ALA A 52 12.18 -6.85 -9.57
N VAL A 53 12.45 -5.59 -9.93
CA VAL A 53 12.83 -4.53 -8.97
C VAL A 53 11.61 -3.97 -8.24
N ALA A 54 10.48 -3.80 -8.93
CA ALA A 54 9.30 -3.12 -8.38
C ALA A 54 8.37 -4.04 -7.60
N LEU A 55 8.25 -5.32 -7.95
CA LEU A 55 7.33 -6.25 -7.32
C LEU A 55 7.51 -6.32 -5.78
N PRO A 56 8.74 -6.47 -5.23
CA PRO A 56 8.92 -6.50 -3.78
C PRO A 56 8.44 -5.21 -3.08
N GLU A 57 8.54 -4.07 -3.77
CA GLU A 57 8.17 -2.77 -3.24
C GLU A 57 6.66 -2.53 -3.33
N TYR A 58 6.03 -2.97 -4.41
CA TYR A 58 4.57 -3.03 -4.53
C TYR A 58 3.94 -3.89 -3.42
N GLN A 59 4.51 -5.08 -3.15
CA GLN A 59 4.05 -5.97 -2.09
C GLN A 59 4.16 -5.32 -0.69
N LYS A 60 5.25 -4.58 -0.44
CA LYS A 60 5.42 -3.80 0.80
C LYS A 60 4.42 -2.67 0.91
N PHE A 61 4.11 -1.98 -0.18
CA PHE A 61 3.08 -0.94 -0.21
C PHE A 61 1.71 -1.51 0.18
N LEU A 62 1.29 -2.65 -0.40
CA LEU A 62 0.07 -3.35 -0.02
C LEU A 62 0.06 -3.76 1.46
N CYS A 63 1.21 -4.21 1.98
CA CYS A 63 1.37 -4.54 3.40
C CYS A 63 1.13 -3.31 4.29
N LEU A 64 1.73 -2.15 3.98
CA LEU A 64 1.50 -0.93 4.75
C LEU A 64 0.03 -0.49 4.69
N ALA A 65 -0.59 -0.57 3.51
CA ALA A 65 -1.99 -0.19 3.31
C ALA A 65 -2.96 -1.09 4.11
N VAL A 66 -2.70 -2.40 4.17
CA VAL A 66 -3.56 -3.31 4.93
C VAL A 66 -3.37 -3.16 6.44
N MET A 67 -2.13 -2.92 6.90
CA MET A 67 -1.79 -2.69 8.30
C MET A 67 -2.34 -1.38 8.87
N GLY A 68 -2.93 -0.52 8.03
CA GLY A 68 -3.62 0.68 8.47
C GLY A 68 -2.69 1.87 8.76
N TYR A 69 -1.48 1.89 8.18
CA TYR A 69 -0.68 3.10 8.20
C TYR A 69 -1.43 4.21 7.45
N GLU A 70 -1.52 5.38 8.06
CA GLU A 70 -2.17 6.55 7.47
C GLU A 70 -1.18 7.35 6.62
N GLY A 71 -1.71 8.10 5.65
CA GLY A 71 -0.88 8.99 4.83
C GLY A 71 0.12 8.27 3.92
N LEU A 72 -0.24 7.11 3.39
CA LEU A 72 0.57 6.42 2.40
C LEU A 72 0.35 7.04 1.02
N GLY A 73 1.30 7.88 0.58
CA GLY A 73 1.37 8.33 -0.81
C GLY A 73 2.05 7.29 -1.71
N MET A 74 1.72 7.30 -3.00
CA MET A 74 2.45 6.57 -4.02
C MET A 74 3.55 7.48 -4.59
N TYR A 75 4.82 7.11 -4.39
CA TYR A 75 5.99 7.91 -4.79
C TYR A 75 6.85 7.26 -5.87
N SER A 76 6.39 6.16 -6.47
CA SER A 76 7.10 5.46 -7.53
C SER A 76 6.17 5.19 -8.69
N ASN A 77 6.46 5.77 -9.85
CA ASN A 77 5.72 5.52 -11.08
C ASN A 77 5.74 4.02 -11.44
N LEU A 78 6.89 3.37 -11.22
CA LEU A 78 7.04 1.97 -11.54
C LEU A 78 6.21 1.07 -10.61
N VAL A 79 6.19 1.36 -9.30
CA VAL A 79 5.31 0.63 -8.36
C VAL A 79 3.83 0.89 -8.65
N ASP A 80 3.50 2.11 -9.05
CA ASP A 80 2.14 2.50 -9.42
C ASP A 80 1.62 1.74 -10.64
N MET A 81 2.43 1.61 -11.70
CA MET A 81 2.11 0.79 -12.86
C MET A 81 1.79 -0.66 -12.48
N LEU A 82 2.51 -1.24 -11.51
CA LEU A 82 2.21 -2.57 -10.99
C LEU A 82 0.85 -2.62 -10.29
N TRP A 83 0.53 -1.60 -9.51
CA TRP A 83 -0.76 -1.53 -8.83
C TRP A 83 -1.91 -1.40 -9.83
N HIS A 84 -1.78 -0.53 -10.84
CA HIS A 84 -2.82 -0.39 -11.86
C HIS A 84 -2.97 -1.66 -12.69
N GLY A 85 -1.86 -2.29 -13.09
CA GLY A 85 -1.89 -3.57 -13.79
C GLY A 85 -2.58 -4.67 -12.96
N HIS A 86 -2.35 -4.70 -11.65
CA HIS A 86 -3.06 -5.59 -10.76
C HIS A 86 -4.56 -5.28 -10.70
N ILE A 87 -4.98 -4.00 -10.63
CA ILE A 87 -6.41 -3.63 -10.65
C ILE A 87 -7.10 -4.05 -11.96
N LEU A 88 -6.40 -3.96 -13.09
CA LEU A 88 -6.93 -4.37 -14.40
C LEU A 88 -7.26 -5.87 -14.45
N THR A 89 -6.62 -6.72 -13.63
CA THR A 89 -7.00 -8.13 -13.46
C THR A 89 -8.18 -8.28 -12.48
N THR A 90 -9.27 -7.56 -12.73
CA THR A 90 -10.40 -7.34 -11.80
C THR A 90 -10.84 -8.56 -10.97
N VAL A 91 -10.92 -9.76 -11.57
CA VAL A 91 -11.27 -11.01 -10.86
C VAL A 91 -10.15 -11.44 -9.90
N LEU A 92 -8.91 -11.49 -10.36
CA LEU A 92 -7.74 -11.85 -9.55
C LEU A 92 -7.49 -10.80 -8.46
N TYR A 93 -7.67 -9.52 -8.77
CA TYR A 93 -7.51 -8.44 -7.80
C TYR A 93 -8.53 -8.53 -6.66
N ALA A 94 -9.80 -8.81 -6.99
CA ALA A 94 -10.84 -9.01 -6.00
C ALA A 94 -10.56 -10.25 -5.15
N GLU A 95 -10.14 -11.36 -5.77
CA GLU A 95 -9.72 -12.57 -5.07
C GLU A 95 -8.58 -12.28 -4.10
N PHE A 96 -7.46 -11.73 -4.57
CA PHE A 96 -6.31 -11.35 -3.76
C PHE A 96 -6.68 -10.45 -2.58
N CYS A 97 -7.48 -9.40 -2.83
CA CYS A 97 -7.92 -8.50 -1.78
C CYS A 97 -8.73 -9.23 -0.69
N THR A 98 -9.61 -10.16 -1.08
CA THR A 98 -10.45 -10.90 -0.13
C THR A 98 -9.71 -12.02 0.59
N SER A 99 -8.87 -12.79 -0.12
CA SER A 99 -8.21 -13.99 0.39
C SER A 99 -6.90 -13.68 1.12
N ILE A 100 -6.12 -12.72 0.61
CA ILE A 100 -4.81 -12.35 1.16
C ILE A 100 -4.92 -11.14 2.08
N LEU A 101 -5.56 -10.05 1.64
CA LEU A 101 -5.61 -8.80 2.42
C LEU A 101 -6.78 -8.75 3.42
N GLY A 102 -7.78 -9.61 3.25
CA GLY A 102 -9.01 -9.61 4.06
C GLY A 102 -9.90 -8.37 3.86
N LYS A 103 -9.56 -7.46 2.95
CA LYS A 103 -10.33 -6.26 2.61
C LYS A 103 -9.99 -5.77 1.20
N PHE A 104 -10.96 -5.14 0.55
CA PHE A 104 -10.73 -4.52 -0.75
C PHE A 104 -9.95 -3.21 -0.62
N VAL A 105 -8.85 -3.10 -1.36
CA VAL A 105 -7.90 -1.98 -1.29
C VAL A 105 -8.19 -1.05 -2.47
N HIS A 106 -9.14 -0.12 -2.30
CA HIS A 106 -9.59 0.70 -3.42
C HIS A 106 -8.56 1.77 -3.81
N HIS A 107 -8.32 1.88 -5.12
CA HIS A 107 -7.54 2.96 -5.74
C HIS A 107 -8.38 4.20 -5.97
N ILE A 108 -7.80 5.37 -5.72
CA ILE A 108 -8.39 6.66 -6.08
C ILE A 108 -7.39 7.43 -6.94
N PRO A 109 -7.68 7.64 -8.23
CA PRO A 109 -6.79 8.38 -9.11
C PRO A 109 -6.54 9.80 -8.61
N ASN A 110 -5.27 10.19 -8.54
CA ASN A 110 -4.88 11.57 -8.29
C ASN A 110 -4.94 12.37 -9.61
N THR A 111 -6.12 12.90 -9.94
CA THR A 111 -6.31 13.73 -11.15
C THR A 111 -6.35 15.21 -10.80
N ALA A 112 -5.94 16.07 -11.74
CA ALA A 112 -6.02 17.53 -11.58
C ALA A 112 -7.46 18.06 -11.39
N VAL A 113 -8.47 17.22 -11.64
CA VAL A 113 -9.89 17.50 -11.41
C VAL A 113 -10.36 16.67 -10.21
N MET A 114 -9.74 16.89 -9.05
CA MET A 114 -10.36 16.42 -7.82
C MET A 114 -11.56 17.32 -7.53
N VAL A 115 -12.74 16.70 -7.59
CA VAL A 115 -13.99 17.23 -7.06
C VAL A 115 -13.72 17.75 -5.64
N SER A 116 -14.25 18.93 -5.29
CA SER A 116 -13.91 19.64 -4.05
C SER A 116 -13.96 18.73 -2.82
N GLU A 117 -13.11 18.98 -1.82
CA GLU A 117 -13.06 18.21 -0.56
C GLU A 117 -14.44 18.02 0.13
N GLU A 118 -15.43 18.84 -0.21
CA GLU A 118 -16.79 18.80 0.33
C GLU A 118 -17.70 17.69 -0.22
N GLU A 119 -17.42 17.12 -1.40
CA GLU A 119 -18.26 16.05 -1.98
C GLU A 119 -17.89 14.64 -1.50
N TRP A 120 -16.70 14.45 -0.90
CA TRP A 120 -16.36 13.20 -0.19
C TRP A 120 -16.82 13.24 1.27
N LYS A 121 -18.13 13.34 1.48
CA LYS A 121 -18.73 13.15 2.81
C LYS A 121 -18.53 11.72 3.28
N THR A 122 -17.87 11.59 4.41
CA THR A 122 -17.42 10.31 4.95
C THR A 122 -18.57 9.50 5.54
N CYS A 123 -18.64 8.24 5.13
CA CYS A 123 -19.63 7.25 5.54
C CYS A 123 -19.37 6.77 6.98
N ARG A 124 -20.36 6.92 7.86
CA ARG A 124 -20.33 6.40 9.25
C ARG A 124 -20.64 4.89 9.40
N SER A 125 -20.64 4.10 8.30
CA SER A 125 -21.29 2.78 8.27
C SER A 125 -20.62 1.70 7.38
N CYS A 126 -19.50 1.96 6.70
CA CYS A 126 -19.14 1.15 5.53
C CYS A 126 -18.31 -0.11 5.85
N ARG A 127 -18.81 -1.30 5.45
CA ARG A 127 -18.16 -2.62 5.54
C ARG A 127 -17.04 -2.88 4.51
N ASN A 128 -16.76 -1.93 3.60
CA ASN A 128 -15.88 -2.12 2.44
C ASN A 128 -15.18 -0.81 2.01
N CYS A 129 -14.36 -0.18 2.87
CA CYS A 129 -13.81 1.19 2.64
C CYS A 129 -12.57 1.25 1.73
N SER A 130 -12.38 2.39 1.05
CA SER A 130 -11.24 2.75 0.20
C SER A 130 -9.97 3.17 0.97
N ILE A 131 -8.80 3.14 0.32
CA ILE A 131 -7.49 3.58 0.88
C ILE A 131 -7.45 5.10 1.16
N SER A 132 -8.53 5.84 0.92
CA SER A 132 -8.64 7.29 1.18
C SER A 132 -9.68 7.63 2.25
N CYS A 133 -10.20 6.62 2.96
CA CYS A 133 -11.27 6.75 3.92
C CYS A 133 -10.82 7.48 5.20
N LYS A 134 -10.97 8.81 5.27
CA LYS A 134 -10.59 9.65 6.42
C LYS A 134 -11.23 9.28 7.79
N PHE A 135 -12.20 8.34 7.86
CA PHE A 135 -12.96 8.01 9.09
C PHE A 135 -12.78 6.58 9.60
N CYS A 136 -12.20 5.68 8.81
CA CYS A 136 -11.81 4.35 9.25
C CYS A 136 -10.29 4.33 9.21
N SER A 137 -9.63 4.06 10.34
CA SER A 137 -8.17 3.98 10.42
C SER A 137 -7.60 3.22 9.23
N GLY A 138 -6.86 3.92 8.37
CA GLY A 138 -6.34 3.36 7.12
C GLY A 138 -6.98 3.94 5.87
N GLY A 139 -6.89 5.26 5.69
CA GLY A 139 -6.90 5.79 4.35
C GLY A 139 -6.71 7.30 4.23
N GLY A 140 -5.48 7.72 3.95
CA GLY A 140 -5.13 9.12 3.81
C GLY A 140 -5.16 9.57 2.35
N SER A 141 -5.81 10.71 2.10
CA SER A 141 -5.37 11.64 1.04
C SER A 141 -3.85 11.73 1.08
N GLY A 142 -3.16 11.49 -0.05
CA GLY A 142 -1.71 11.31 -0.16
C GLY A 142 -0.94 11.97 0.99
N GLY A 143 -0.45 11.14 1.91
CA GLY A 143 0.23 11.69 3.09
C GLY A 143 1.57 12.29 2.71
N SER A 144 2.28 12.84 3.70
CA SER A 144 3.58 13.43 3.44
C SER A 144 4.62 12.34 3.16
N LYS A 145 5.64 12.69 2.37
CA LYS A 145 6.77 11.80 2.08
C LYS A 145 7.43 11.30 3.36
N GLU A 146 7.52 12.16 4.38
CA GLU A 146 8.09 11.84 5.69
C GLU A 146 7.28 10.76 6.41
N THR A 147 5.95 10.82 6.30
CA THR A 147 5.03 9.83 6.89
C THR A 147 5.22 8.47 6.23
N PHE A 148 5.29 8.44 4.90
CA PHE A 148 5.55 7.21 4.14
C PHE A 148 6.92 6.61 4.49
N ILE A 149 7.99 7.42 4.51
CA ILE A 149 9.34 6.98 4.87
C ILE A 149 9.35 6.37 6.28
N ALA A 150 8.74 7.04 7.26
CA ALA A 150 8.70 6.56 8.63
C ALA A 150 7.95 5.22 8.75
N ALA A 151 6.79 5.08 8.10
CA ALA A 151 6.02 3.84 8.07
C ALA A 151 6.81 2.69 7.43
N TYR A 152 7.39 2.95 6.25
CA TYR A 152 8.22 1.97 5.54
C TYR A 152 9.41 1.54 6.40
N GLN A 153 10.15 2.48 6.98
CA GLN A 153 11.35 2.18 7.75
C GLN A 153 11.06 1.43 9.04
N ALA A 154 9.96 1.76 9.72
CA ALA A 154 9.51 1.01 10.88
C ALA A 154 9.24 -0.46 10.52
N ALA A 155 8.54 -0.70 9.41
CA ALA A 155 8.14 -2.04 8.99
C ALA A 155 9.29 -2.86 8.36
N PHE A 156 10.10 -2.26 7.50
CA PHE A 156 11.00 -3.00 6.60
C PHE A 156 12.47 -2.54 6.63
N GLY A 157 12.80 -1.47 7.37
CA GLY A 157 14.15 -0.91 7.41
C GLY A 157 14.45 0.02 6.22
N PRO A 158 15.69 0.07 5.72
CA PRO A 158 16.09 1.04 4.70
C PRO A 158 15.20 1.04 3.46
N ILE A 159 14.84 2.23 2.99
CA ILE A 159 13.96 2.41 1.82
C ILE A 159 14.67 2.05 0.52
N SER A 160 13.96 1.39 -0.38
CA SER A 160 14.48 1.05 -1.70
C SER A 160 14.62 2.29 -2.58
N PRO A 161 15.65 2.37 -3.45
CA PRO A 161 15.83 3.49 -4.37
C PRO A 161 14.73 3.59 -5.44
N VAL A 162 13.89 2.55 -5.64
CA VAL A 162 12.76 2.61 -6.57
C VAL A 162 11.73 3.69 -6.19
N TRP A 163 11.73 4.12 -4.93
CA TRP A 163 10.72 5.02 -4.37
C TRP A 163 10.85 6.50 -4.79
N GLU A 164 11.71 6.86 -5.75
CA GLU A 164 11.82 8.18 -6.43
C GLU A 164 11.56 9.43 -5.56
N LEU A 165 11.94 9.38 -4.29
CA LEU A 165 11.50 10.33 -3.27
C LEU A 165 12.05 11.76 -3.47
N SER A 166 12.84 12.03 -4.50
CA SER A 166 13.44 13.34 -4.78
C SER A 166 12.53 14.32 -5.52
N GLN A 167 11.38 13.88 -6.06
CA GLN A 167 10.42 14.76 -6.73
C GLN A 167 9.58 15.49 -5.65
N SER A 168 9.46 16.81 -5.75
CA SER A 168 8.81 17.69 -4.75
C SER A 168 7.33 17.41 -4.53
N ASP A 169 6.71 16.73 -5.47
CA ASP A 169 5.29 16.42 -5.48
C ASP A 169 5.18 14.92 -5.81
N GLY A 170 4.55 14.14 -4.92
CA GLY A 170 4.24 12.75 -5.22
C GLY A 170 3.25 12.71 -6.38
N ILE A 171 3.73 12.37 -7.57
CA ILE A 171 2.90 12.22 -8.77
C ILE A 171 3.14 10.83 -9.35
N ALA A 172 2.86 9.82 -8.54
CA ALA A 172 2.39 8.53 -9.00
C ALA A 172 1.07 8.28 -8.23
N CYS A 173 0.05 7.75 -8.88
CA CYS A 173 -1.34 7.81 -8.42
C CYS A 173 -1.70 6.69 -7.45
#